data_AF-A0A372LW48-F1
#
_entry.id   AF-A0A372LW48-F1
#
_cell.length_a   1.000
_cell.length_b   1.000
_cell.length_c   1.000
_cell.angle_alpha   90.00
_cell.angle_beta   90.00
_cell.angle_gamma   90.00
#
_symmetry.space_group_name_H-M   'P 1'
#
loop_
_entity.id
_entity.type
_entity.pdbx_description
1 polymer ?
#
loop_
_entity_poly.entity_id
_entity_poly.type
_entity_poly.pdbx_seq_one_letter_code
_entity_poly.pdbx_strand_id
1 'polypeptide(L)' 'MCEDCADFNRTVALLADLALYSDTACADGLFIDVVGPCLAASLPEPPPADGVGLDYPGGW' A
#
# COMPACT_ATOMS: atom_id res chain seq x y z
N MET A 1 4.15 -32.44 8.60
CA MET A 1 3.19 -31.35 8.27
C MET A 1 2.96 -31.43 6.77
N CYS A 2 1.71 -31.47 6.31
CA CYS A 2 1.37 -31.49 4.88
C CYS A 2 1.61 -30.09 4.31
N GLU A 3 2.47 -29.96 3.30
CA GLU A 3 2.90 -28.66 2.73
C GLU A 3 1.74 -27.97 1.98
N ASP A 4 1.02 -28.71 1.14
CA ASP A 4 -0.18 -28.21 0.44
C ASP A 4 -1.25 -27.71 1.40
N CYS A 5 -1.39 -28.37 2.55
CA CYS A 5 -2.34 -27.99 3.59
C CYS A 5 -1.93 -26.69 4.28
N ALA A 6 -0.62 -26.44 4.44
CA ALA A 6 -0.11 -25.20 5.01
C ALA A 6 -0.32 -24.03 4.05
N ASP A 7 -0.05 -24.23 2.75
CA ASP A 7 -0.27 -23.22 1.72
C ASP A 7 -1.74 -22.90 1.55
N PHE A 8 -2.62 -23.90 1.54
CA PHE A 8 -4.07 -23.69 1.51
C PHE A 8 -4.53 -22.82 2.69
N ASN A 9 -4.11 -23.15 3.91
CA ASN A 9 -4.45 -22.35 5.09
C ASN A 9 -3.93 -20.91 5.00
N ARG A 10 -2.72 -20.73 4.46
CA ARG A 10 -2.15 -19.40 4.24
C ARG A 10 -2.97 -18.60 3.23
N THR A 11 -3.38 -19.22 2.13
CA THR A 11 -4.26 -18.58 1.13
C THR A 11 -5.60 -18.20 1.74
N VAL A 12 -6.23 -19.09 2.51
CA VAL A 12 -7.51 -18.79 3.16
C VAL A 12 -7.37 -17.63 4.15
N ALA A 13 -6.29 -17.59 4.93
CA ALA A 13 -6.03 -16.48 5.85
C ALA A 13 -5.87 -15.15 5.09
N LEU A 14 -5.08 -15.11 4.01
CA LEU A 14 -4.91 -13.90 3.20
C LEU A 14 -6.22 -13.40 2.58
N LEU A 15 -7.08 -14.32 2.12
CA LEU A 15 -8.39 -13.97 1.57
C LEU A 15 -9.33 -13.43 2.66
N ALA A 16 -9.27 -13.97 3.87
CA ALA A 16 -10.06 -13.47 5.00
C ALA A 16 -9.61 -12.05 5.42
N ASP A 17 -8.31 -11.80 5.49
CA ASP A 17 -7.76 -10.47 5.79
C ASP A 17 -8.16 -9.46 4.71
N LEU A 18 -8.12 -9.85 3.43
CA LEU A 18 -8.56 -9.02 2.31
C LEU A 18 -10.06 -8.68 2.41
N ALA A 19 -10.90 -9.67 2.75
CA ALA A 19 -12.33 -9.43 2.92
C ALA A 19 -12.58 -8.43 4.05
N LEU A 20 -11.90 -8.57 5.19
CA LEU A 20 -12.00 -7.64 6.32
C LEU A 20 -11.51 -6.23 5.95
N TYR A 21 -10.39 -6.14 5.23
CA TYR A 21 -9.89 -4.87 4.72
C TYR A 21 -10.92 -4.17 3.84
N SER A 22 -11.55 -4.91 2.91
CA SER A 22 -12.53 -4.36 1.96
C SER A 22 -13.83 -3.87 2.61
N ASP A 23 -14.23 -4.48 3.73
CA ASP A 23 -15.42 -4.08 4.50
C ASP A 23 -15.13 -2.89 5.44
N THR A 24 -13.85 -2.66 5.75
CA THR A 24 -13.44 -1.57 6.64
C THR A 24 -13.49 -0.23 5.90
N ALA A 25 -14.49 0.59 6.25
CA ALA A 25 -14.65 1.92 5.67
C ALA A 25 -13.38 2.78 5.87
N CYS A 26 -12.99 3.48 4.81
CA CYS A 26 -11.83 4.38 4.78
C CYS A 26 -10.47 3.71 5.09
N ALA A 27 -10.36 2.37 5.01
CA ALA A 27 -9.10 1.67 5.27
C ALA A 27 -7.95 2.18 4.40
N ASP A 28 -8.19 2.40 3.10
CA ASP A 28 -7.19 2.98 2.17
C ASP A 28 -6.72 4.37 2.62
N GLY A 29 -7.67 5.24 3.00
CA GLY A 29 -7.37 6.60 3.44
C GLY A 29 -6.54 6.62 4.72
N LEU A 30 -6.94 5.82 5.71
CA LEU A 30 -6.19 5.69 6.96
C LEU A 30 -4.80 5.10 6.75
N PHE A 31 -4.67 4.12 5.84
CA PHE A 31 -3.36 3.57 5.47
C PHE A 31 -2.45 4.64 4.88
N ILE A 32 -2.96 5.45 3.94
CA ILE A 32 -2.26 6.57 3.34
C ILE A 32 -1.82 7.58 4.40
N ASP A 33 -2.73 8.00 5.29
CA ASP A 33 -2.44 9.00 6.31
C ASP A 33 -1.34 8.54 7.28
N VAL A 34 -1.31 7.25 7.60
CA VAL A 34 -0.33 6.66 8.52
C VAL A 34 1.01 6.40 7.85
N VAL A 35 1.02 5.83 6.63
CA VAL A 35 2.23 5.35 5.96
C VAL A 35 2.86 6.42 5.06
N GLY A 36 2.04 7.27 4.46
CA GLY A 36 2.44 8.29 3.49
C GLY A 36 3.61 9.16 3.95
N PRO A 37 3.59 9.76 5.16
CA PRO A 37 4.68 10.61 5.62
C PRO A 37 6.02 9.87 5.75
N CYS A 38 6.00 8.65 6.29
CA CYS A 38 7.18 7.83 6.45
C CYS A 38 7.73 7.36 5.10
N LEU A 39 6.84 6.97 4.17
CA LEU A 39 7.22 6.58 2.83
C LEU A 39 7.84 7.77 2.08
N ALA A 40 7.19 8.94 2.11
CA ALA A 40 7.70 10.17 1.49
C ALA A 40 9.08 10.55 2.03
N ALA A 41 9.29 10.46 3.34
CA ALA A 41 10.59 10.75 3.95
C ALA A 41 11.69 9.72 3.60
N SER A 42 11.32 8.52 3.19
CA SER A 42 12.26 7.46 2.77
C SER A 42 12.68 7.54 1.32
N LEU A 43 11.90 8.24 0.49
CA LEU A 43 12.19 8.39 -0.92
C LEU A 43 13.35 9.39 -1.13
N PRO A 44 14.18 9.19 -2.16
CA PRO A 44 15.15 10.19 -2.57
C PRO A 44 14.47 11.51 -2.91
N GLU A 45 15.18 12.63 -2.71
CA GLU A 45 14.70 13.95 -3.12
C GLU A 45 14.28 13.92 -4.60
N PRO A 46 13.08 14.42 -4.94
CA PRO A 46 12.66 14.49 -6.33
C PRO A 46 13.63 15.36 -7.14
N PRO A 47 13.84 15.05 -8.43
CA PRO A 47 14.66 15.90 -9.29
C PRO A 47 14.09 17.33 -9.34
N PRO A 48 14.95 18.36 -9.54
CA PRO A 48 14.47 19.72 -9.74
C PRO A 48 13.41 19.74 -10.83
N ALA A 49 12.32 20.47 -10.60
CA ALA A 49 11.32 20.72 -11.61
C ALA A 49 11.93 21.65 -12.68
N ASP A 50 12.67 21.07 -13.63
CA ASP A 50 13.03 21.76 -14.86
C ASP A 50 11.70 22.20 -15.50
N GLY A 51 11.56 23.48 -15.88
CA GLY A 51 10.31 24.15 -16.26
C GLY A 51 9.50 23.59 -17.44
N VAL A 52 9.71 22.33 -17.82
CA VAL A 52 8.78 21.48 -18.57
C VAL A 52 7.96 20.71 -17.55
N GLY A 53 6.71 21.13 -17.35
CA GLY A 53 5.73 20.48 -16.48
C GLY A 53 5.44 19.05 -16.89
N LEU A 54 6.33 18.12 -16.52
CA LEU A 54 5.99 16.71 -16.40
C LEU A 54 5.18 16.58 -15.12
N ASP A 55 3.88 16.43 -15.32
CA ASP A 55 2.89 16.14 -14.29
C ASP A 55 3.31 14.85 -13.56
N TYR A 56 3.95 15.00 -12.40
CA TYR A 56 4.21 13.88 -11.50
C TYR A 56 2.86 13.49 -10.89
N PRO A 57 2.36 12.24 -11.10
CA PRO A 57 1.01 11.85 -10.68
C PRO A 57 0.90 11.55 -9.18
N GLY A 58 1.65 12.28 -8.35
CA GLY A 58 1.81 12.03 -6.92
C GLY A 58 1.81 13.31 -6.08
N GLY A 59 1.01 14.30 -6.47
CA GLY A 59 0.72 15.44 -5.61
C GLY A 59 -0.10 14.98 -4.39
N TRP A 60 0.58 14.89 -3.25
CA TRP A 60 -0.04 14.82 -1.93
C TRP A 60 -0.37 16.22 -1.43
#